data_AF-A0A7C9UWW8-F1
#
_entry.id   AF-A0A7C9UWW8-F1
#
_cell.length_a   1.000
_cell.length_b   1.000
_cell.length_c   1.000
_cell.angle_alpha   90.00
_cell.angle_beta   90.00
_cell.angle_gamma   90.00
#
_symmetry.space_group_name_H-M   'P 1'
#
loop_
_entity.id
_entity.type
_entity.pdbx_description
1 polymer ?
#
loop_
_entity_poly.entity_id
_entity_poly.type
_entity_poly.pdbx_seq_one_letter_code
_entity_poly.pdbx_strand_id
1 'polypeptide(L)'
;MAVLYLDIDGPLLRSAVPGAVWNAGWEIAPHAGAFLRWAVEHHTPYWLTTRDRSGSHAGIVRAFRECSNWDDALEPLLLRITPLRWDASKAAAINMQADFYWIDDDPGPFDLMLLEQQGRRDRWIEANTDVFPDALLAVMAVIDVLTNAYFAPT
;
A
#
# COMPACT_ATOMS: atom_id res chain seq x y z
N MET A 1 -5.78 -15.51 -5.00
CA MET A 1 -5.68 -14.06 -5.31
C MET A 1 -6.48 -13.31 -4.27
N ALA A 2 -5.89 -12.30 -3.65
CA ALA A 2 -6.53 -11.44 -2.64
C ALA A 2 -6.69 -10.01 -3.16
N VAL A 3 -7.56 -9.21 -2.53
CA VAL A 3 -7.63 -7.76 -2.78
C VAL A 3 -6.57 -7.06 -1.96
N LEU A 4 -5.77 -6.18 -2.58
CA LEU A 4 -4.78 -5.37 -1.86
C LEU A 4 -5.18 -3.90 -1.91
N TYR A 5 -5.28 -3.25 -0.76
CA TYR A 5 -5.41 -1.80 -0.67
C TYR A 5 -4.05 -1.22 -0.29
N LEU A 6 -3.54 -0.29 -1.09
CA LEU A 6 -2.16 0.19 -1.01
C LEU A 6 -2.15 1.68 -0.67
N ASP A 7 -1.57 2.04 0.47
CA ASP A 7 -1.07 3.40 0.67
C ASP A 7 0.29 3.59 0.00
N ILE A 8 0.72 4.85 -0.07
CA ILE A 8 1.93 5.31 -0.76
C ILE A 8 2.97 5.79 0.24
N ASP A 9 2.61 6.74 1.10
CA ASP A 9 3.55 7.35 2.05
C ASP A 9 3.84 6.40 3.20
N GLY A 10 5.11 6.06 3.42
CA GLY A 10 5.54 5.04 4.38
C GLY A 10 5.82 3.69 3.70
N PRO A 11 4.84 3.04 3.02
CA PRO A 11 5.09 1.77 2.35
C PRO A 11 5.94 1.88 1.07
N LEU A 12 5.62 2.81 0.17
CA LEU A 12 6.20 2.86 -1.19
C LEU A 12 7.10 4.07 -1.40
N LEU A 13 6.81 5.18 -0.73
CA LEU A 13 7.64 6.37 -0.69
C LEU A 13 8.08 6.60 0.75
N ARG A 14 9.37 6.91 0.91
CA ARG A 14 9.97 7.17 2.22
C ARG A 14 10.79 8.45 2.20
N SER A 15 11.20 8.91 3.37
CA SER A 15 12.09 10.05 3.49
C SER A 15 13.43 9.74 2.83
N ALA A 16 13.91 10.64 1.97
CA ALA A 16 15.24 10.51 1.36
C ALA A 16 16.38 10.73 2.37
N VAL A 17 16.07 11.22 3.59
CA VAL A 17 17.04 11.36 4.68
C VAL A 17 16.61 10.46 5.85
N PRO A 18 17.44 9.47 6.23
CA PRO A 18 17.16 8.60 7.36
C PRO A 18 16.91 9.38 8.65
N GLY A 19 15.80 9.09 9.33
CA GLY A 19 15.43 9.74 10.60
C GLY A 19 14.90 11.17 10.46
N ALA A 20 14.80 11.71 9.24
CA ALA A 20 14.12 12.98 9.03
C ALA A 20 12.61 12.75 8.98
N VAL A 21 11.90 13.51 9.81
CA VAL A 21 10.46 13.68 9.72
C VAL A 21 10.31 15.07 9.10
N TRP A 22 9.80 15.15 7.87
CA TRP A 22 9.52 16.40 7.11
C TRP A 22 10.71 17.05 6.36
N ASN A 23 10.44 17.56 5.15
CA ASN A 23 11.32 18.41 4.31
C ASN A 23 12.65 17.80 3.80
N ALA A 24 12.83 16.49 3.90
CA ALA A 24 14.02 15.79 3.41
C ALA A 24 13.98 15.39 1.92
N GLY A 25 12.89 15.70 1.22
CA GLY A 25 12.59 15.10 -0.09
C GLY A 25 12.11 13.66 0.06
N TRP A 26 11.63 13.08 -1.05
CA TRP A 26 11.09 11.73 -1.08
C TRP A 26 11.95 10.84 -1.97
N GLU A 27 12.05 9.57 -1.60
CA GLU A 27 12.56 8.52 -2.47
C GLU A 27 11.58 7.36 -2.54
N ILE A 28 11.59 6.67 -3.67
CA ILE A 28 10.90 5.40 -3.85
C ILE A 28 11.61 4.37 -2.99
N ALA A 29 10.83 3.68 -2.17
CA ALA A 29 11.33 2.70 -1.21
C ALA A 29 12.01 1.51 -1.91
N PRO A 30 13.00 0.87 -1.25
CA PRO A 30 13.56 -0.39 -1.70
C PRO A 30 12.46 -1.40 -2.01
N HIS A 31 12.64 -2.14 -3.10
CA HIS A 31 11.72 -3.18 -3.56
C HIS A 31 10.32 -2.71 -4.00
N ALA A 32 9.99 -1.41 -3.96
CA ALA A 32 8.66 -0.91 -4.37
C ALA A 32 8.26 -1.36 -5.78
N GLY A 33 9.17 -1.27 -6.75
CA GLY A 33 8.90 -1.75 -8.12
C GLY A 33 8.66 -3.27 -8.20
N ALA A 34 9.36 -4.07 -7.38
CA ALA A 34 9.15 -5.51 -7.32
C ALA A 34 7.81 -5.84 -6.65
N PHE A 35 7.51 -5.18 -5.53
CA PHE A 35 6.25 -5.29 -4.82
C PHE A 35 5.05 -4.95 -5.71
N LEU A 36 5.09 -3.83 -6.44
CA LEU A 36 4.00 -3.42 -7.32
C LEU A 36 3.78 -4.41 -8.48
N ARG A 37 4.86 -4.99 -9.03
CA ARG A 37 4.75 -6.06 -10.05
C ARG A 37 4.07 -7.28 -9.46
N TRP A 38 4.56 -7.76 -8.32
CA TRP A 38 3.97 -8.89 -7.61
C TRP A 38 2.49 -8.65 -7.29
N ALA A 39 2.14 -7.46 -6.78
CA ALA A 39 0.76 -7.11 -6.44
C ALA A 39 -0.16 -7.19 -7.67
N VAL A 40 0.30 -6.71 -8.82
CA VAL A 40 -0.47 -6.72 -10.07
C VAL A 40 -0.53 -8.10 -10.73
N GLU A 41 0.50 -8.94 -10.55
CA GLU A 41 0.58 -10.27 -11.16
C GLU A 41 -0.15 -11.35 -10.36
N HIS A 42 -0.20 -11.22 -9.03
CA HIS A 42 -0.72 -12.27 -8.14
C HIS A 42 -2.00 -11.87 -7.37
N HIS A 43 -2.36 -10.58 -7.38
CA HIS A 43 -3.46 -10.05 -6.58
C HIS A 43 -4.32 -9.05 -7.37
N THR A 44 -5.30 -8.44 -6.70
CA THR A 44 -6.11 -7.35 -7.25
C THR A 44 -5.82 -6.08 -6.44
N PRO A 45 -4.85 -5.27 -6.86
CA PRO A 45 -4.43 -4.08 -6.12
C PRO A 45 -5.30 -2.86 -6.43
N TYR A 46 -5.49 -2.04 -5.41
CA TYR A 46 -6.14 -0.75 -5.45
C TYR A 46 -5.31 0.30 -4.72
N TRP A 47 -5.25 1.52 -5.25
CA TRP A 47 -4.71 2.63 -4.49
C TRP A 47 -5.73 3.11 -3.47
N LEU A 48 -5.30 3.19 -2.21
CA LEU A 48 -6.07 3.71 -1.10
C LEU A 48 -5.15 4.64 -0.29
N THR A 49 -4.97 5.85 -0.82
CA THR A 49 -3.89 6.75 -0.38
C THR A 49 -4.36 8.18 -0.20
N THR A 50 -3.66 8.93 0.66
CA THR A 50 -3.87 10.37 0.85
C THR A 50 -3.31 11.22 -0.29
N ARG A 51 -2.43 10.67 -1.14
CA ARG A 51 -1.89 11.36 -2.32
C ARG A 51 -2.94 11.66 -3.38
N ASP A 52 -3.99 10.84 -3.48
CA ASP A 52 -5.18 11.12 -4.29
C ASP A 52 -6.42 10.42 -3.71
N ARG A 53 -7.35 11.21 -3.14
CA ARG A 53 -8.61 10.68 -2.60
C ARG A 53 -9.74 10.64 -3.62
N SER A 54 -9.55 11.21 -4.81
CA SER A 54 -10.61 11.40 -5.80
C SER A 54 -10.88 10.15 -6.64
N GLY A 55 -10.01 9.14 -6.55
CA GLY A 55 -10.01 8.00 -7.46
C GLY A 55 -9.31 8.32 -8.79
N SER A 56 -8.36 9.25 -8.79
CA SER A 56 -7.55 9.60 -9.97
C SER A 56 -6.11 9.14 -9.79
N HIS A 57 -5.42 8.85 -10.90
CA HIS A 57 -3.97 8.59 -10.90
C HIS A 57 -3.13 9.85 -10.76
N ALA A 58 -3.72 11.05 -10.92
CA ALA A 58 -2.95 12.29 -11.04
C ALA A 58 -2.09 12.57 -9.80
N GLY A 59 -2.65 12.49 -8.60
CA GLY A 59 -1.89 12.69 -7.36
C GLY A 59 -0.86 11.59 -7.09
N ILE A 60 -1.19 10.35 -7.49
CA ILE A 60 -0.33 9.17 -7.34
C ILE A 60 0.92 9.29 -8.22
N VAL A 61 0.74 9.48 -9.53
CA VAL A 61 1.86 9.61 -10.48
C VAL A 61 2.73 10.82 -10.13
N ARG A 62 2.11 11.94 -9.73
CA ARG A 62 2.86 13.11 -9.26
C ARG A 62 3.75 12.78 -8.06
N ALA A 63 3.23 12.09 -7.05
CA ALA A 63 3.99 11.75 -5.85
C ALA A 63 5.26 10.93 -6.18
N PHE A 64 5.15 9.93 -7.07
CA PHE A 64 6.30 9.14 -7.50
C PHE A 64 7.29 9.93 -8.36
N ARG A 65 6.81 10.79 -9.28
CA ARG A 65 7.67 11.63 -10.14
C ARG A 65 8.48 12.68 -9.36
N GLU A 66 7.99 13.09 -8.18
CA GLU A 66 8.69 14.02 -7.29
C GLU A 66 9.82 13.35 -6.50
N CYS A 67 9.96 12.02 -6.56
CA CYS A 67 11.03 11.30 -5.88
C CYS A 67 12.39 11.49 -6.57
N SER A 68 13.44 11.59 -5.76
CA SER A 68 14.82 11.81 -6.23
C SER A 68 15.36 10.68 -7.11
N ASN A 69 14.84 9.47 -6.94
CA ASN A 69 15.20 8.24 -7.64
C ASN A 69 14.08 7.76 -8.59
N TRP A 70 13.27 8.69 -9.12
CA TRP A 70 12.23 8.36 -10.11
C TRP A 70 12.78 7.62 -11.33
N ASP A 71 12.02 6.63 -11.79
CA ASP A 71 12.26 5.85 -13.01
C ASP A 71 10.97 5.82 -13.84
N ASP A 72 11.02 6.35 -15.07
CA ASP A 72 9.88 6.38 -16.00
C ASP A 72 9.32 4.97 -16.30
N ALA A 73 10.13 3.92 -16.13
CA ALA A 73 9.67 2.54 -16.29
C ALA A 73 8.63 2.10 -15.25
N LEU A 74 8.46 2.84 -14.14
CA LEU A 74 7.44 2.56 -13.13
C LEU A 74 6.05 3.07 -13.52
N GLU A 75 5.94 4.11 -14.34
CA GLU A 75 4.65 4.74 -14.64
C GLU A 75 3.61 3.76 -15.22
N PRO A 76 3.94 2.89 -16.19
CA PRO A 76 2.98 1.90 -16.69
C PRO A 76 2.45 0.98 -15.59
N LEU A 77 3.25 0.69 -14.57
CA LEU A 77 2.85 -0.15 -13.45
C LEU A 77 1.91 0.60 -12.50
N LEU A 78 2.20 1.87 -12.21
CA LEU A 78 1.32 2.72 -11.38
C LEU A 78 -0.08 2.84 -11.99
N LEU A 79 -0.16 2.96 -13.31
CA LEU A 79 -1.41 3.11 -14.06
C LEU A 79 -2.23 1.81 -14.15
N ARG A 80 -1.64 0.64 -13.89
CA ARG A 80 -2.37 -0.64 -13.86
C ARG A 80 -3.18 -0.85 -12.58
N ILE A 81 -2.84 -0.14 -11.51
CA ILE A 81 -3.50 -0.27 -10.21
C ILE A 81 -4.66 0.72 -10.16
N THR A 82 -5.85 0.24 -9.78
CA THR A 82 -7.07 1.06 -9.83
C THR A 82 -7.13 1.99 -8.61
N PRO A 83 -7.22 3.31 -8.77
CA PRO A 83 -7.36 4.23 -7.66
C PRO A 83 -8.78 4.21 -7.11
N LEU A 84 -8.91 4.17 -5.79
CA LEU A 84 -10.21 4.27 -5.13
C LEU A 84 -10.49 5.69 -4.70
N ARG A 85 -11.76 6.07 -4.90
CA ARG A 85 -12.29 7.27 -4.28
C ARG A 85 -12.62 6.97 -2.82
N TRP A 86 -12.24 7.87 -1.94
CA TRP A 86 -12.63 7.86 -0.54
C TRP A 86 -12.78 9.30 -0.04
N ASP A 87 -13.67 9.51 0.92
CA ASP A 87 -13.98 10.84 1.43
C ASP A 87 -13.38 11.03 2.84
N ALA A 88 -14.09 10.61 3.89
CA ALA A 88 -13.68 10.86 5.29
C ALA A 88 -12.71 9.83 5.87
N SER A 89 -12.68 8.61 5.31
CA SER A 89 -11.95 7.46 5.84
C SER A 89 -11.51 6.55 4.71
N LYS A 90 -10.26 6.10 4.76
CA LYS A 90 -9.72 5.09 3.84
C LYS A 90 -10.45 3.76 4.04
N ALA A 91 -10.61 3.33 5.30
CA ALA A 91 -11.28 2.07 5.64
C ALA A 91 -12.74 2.02 5.16
N ALA A 92 -13.45 3.16 5.06
CA ALA A 92 -14.80 3.19 4.52
C ALA A 92 -14.89 2.79 3.02
N ALA A 93 -13.79 2.90 2.26
CA ALA A 93 -13.73 2.46 0.87
C ALA A 93 -13.32 0.98 0.71
N ILE A 94 -12.95 0.30 1.81
CA ILE A 94 -12.57 -1.11 1.79
C ILE A 94 -13.83 -1.98 1.74
N ASN A 95 -13.86 -2.92 0.81
CA ASN A 95 -14.83 -4.01 0.85
C ASN A 95 -14.48 -5.01 1.97
N MET A 96 -15.05 -4.81 3.16
CA MET A 96 -14.81 -5.61 4.36
C MET A 96 -15.25 -7.09 4.25
N GLN A 97 -16.03 -7.42 3.23
CA GLN A 97 -16.47 -8.80 2.96
C GLN A 97 -15.50 -9.58 2.07
N ALA A 98 -14.61 -8.89 1.35
CA ALA A 98 -13.61 -9.53 0.51
C ALA A 98 -12.52 -10.22 1.34
N ASP A 99 -11.79 -11.14 0.72
CA ASP A 99 -10.50 -11.57 1.22
C ASP A 99 -9.46 -10.50 0.83
N PHE A 100 -9.12 -9.64 1.80
CA PHE A 100 -8.28 -8.47 1.56
C PHE A 100 -7.14 -8.33 2.55
N TYR A 101 -6.16 -7.54 2.14
CA TYR A 101 -5.12 -6.96 2.98
C TYR A 101 -4.97 -5.48 2.68
N TRP A 102 -4.77 -4.68 3.71
CA TRP A 102 -4.50 -3.24 3.59
C TRP A 102 -3.09 -2.96 4.07
N ILE A 103 -2.28 -2.41 3.18
CA ILE A 103 -0.87 -2.10 3.38
C ILE A 103 -0.76 -0.59 3.62
N ASP A 104 -0.41 -0.22 4.85
CA ASP A 104 -0.40 1.16 5.35
C ASP A 104 0.59 1.24 6.51
N ASP A 105 1.30 2.34 6.68
CA ASP A 105 2.26 2.51 7.78
C ASP A 105 1.58 3.01 9.06
N ASP A 106 0.63 3.95 8.94
CA ASP A 106 -0.03 4.59 10.08
C ASP A 106 -1.50 4.95 9.77
N PRO A 107 -2.41 3.96 9.72
CA PRO A 107 -3.83 4.20 9.63
C PRO A 107 -4.35 5.11 10.73
N GLY A 108 -5.25 6.04 10.36
CA GLY A 108 -5.91 6.88 11.35
C GLY A 108 -6.70 6.06 12.38
N PRO A 109 -6.86 6.53 13.63
CA PRO A 109 -7.58 5.80 14.67
C PRO A 109 -9.02 5.41 14.31
N PHE A 110 -9.70 6.25 13.51
CA PHE A 110 -11.05 5.96 13.03
C PHE A 110 -11.07 4.80 12.01
N ASP A 111 -10.07 4.72 11.13
CA ASP A 111 -9.95 3.60 10.18
C ASP A 111 -9.72 2.28 10.91
N LEU A 112 -8.84 2.29 11.93
CA LEU A 112 -8.58 1.13 12.76
C LEU A 112 -9.83 0.69 13.53
N MET A 113 -10.56 1.63 14.12
CA MET A 113 -11.83 1.34 14.80
C MET A 113 -12.84 0.68 13.86
N LEU A 114 -12.95 1.13 12.60
CA LEU A 114 -13.84 0.50 11.61
C LEU A 114 -13.44 -0.95 11.30
N LEU A 115 -12.14 -1.24 11.15
CA LEU A 115 -11.67 -2.62 10.98
C LEU A 115 -12.01 -3.48 12.19
N GLU A 116 -11.78 -2.97 13.41
CA GLU A 116 -12.05 -3.69 14.66
C GLU A 116 -13.54 -4.01 14.83
N GLN A 117 -14.41 -3.04 14.54
CA GLN A 117 -15.86 -3.23 14.59
C GLN A 117 -16.35 -4.33 13.63
N GLN A 118 -15.62 -4.57 12.54
CA GLN A 118 -15.91 -5.64 11.57
C GLN A 118 -15.11 -6.93 11.84
N GLY A 119 -14.30 -6.98 12.90
CA GLY A 119 -13.43 -8.12 13.19
C GLY A 119 -12.36 -8.36 12.12
N ARG A 120 -11.90 -7.30 11.44
CA ARG A 120 -10.93 -7.34 10.32
C ARG A 120 -9.61 -6.64 10.63
N ARG A 121 -9.30 -6.39 11.91
CA ARG A 121 -8.07 -5.70 12.33
C ARG A 121 -6.80 -6.40 11.84
N ASP A 122 -6.85 -7.73 11.76
CA ASP A 122 -5.82 -8.64 11.25
C ASP A 122 -5.53 -8.48 9.75
N ARG A 123 -6.40 -7.78 9.01
CA ARG A 123 -6.24 -7.54 7.58
C ARG A 123 -5.39 -6.31 7.27
N TRP A 124 -5.14 -5.45 8.26
CA TRP A 124 -4.11 -4.44 8.13
C TRP A 124 -2.73 -5.07 8.34
N ILE A 125 -1.84 -4.83 7.40
CA ILE A 125 -0.43 -5.21 7.47
C ILE A 125 0.37 -3.91 7.49
N GLU A 126 1.02 -3.65 8.62
CA GLU A 126 1.89 -2.49 8.76
C GLU A 126 3.07 -2.59 7.79
N ALA A 127 3.31 -1.52 7.04
CA ALA A 127 4.45 -1.43 6.13
C ALA A 127 5.08 -0.04 6.20
N ASN A 128 6.14 0.08 7.00
CA ASN A 128 6.86 1.35 7.15
C ASN A 128 8.31 1.18 6.69
N THR A 129 8.64 1.70 5.51
CA THR A 129 9.99 1.58 4.93
C THR A 129 10.98 2.65 5.41
N ASP A 130 10.50 3.66 6.14
CA ASP A 130 11.34 4.57 6.93
C ASP A 130 11.89 3.87 8.18
N VAL A 131 11.11 2.98 8.80
CA VAL A 131 11.49 2.21 9.99
C VAL A 131 12.20 0.90 9.63
N PHE A 132 11.66 0.16 8.65
CA PHE A 132 12.18 -1.12 8.22
C PHE A 132 12.32 -1.16 6.68
N PRO A 133 13.52 -0.93 6.13
CA PRO A 133 13.74 -0.82 4.68
C PRO A 133 13.24 -2.00 3.84
N ASP A 134 13.21 -3.21 4.41
CA ASP A 134 12.74 -4.43 3.75
C ASP A 134 11.27 -4.76 4.05
N ALA A 135 10.48 -3.80 4.58
CA ALA A 135 9.08 -4.02 4.95
C ALA A 135 8.25 -4.62 3.80
N LEU A 136 8.44 -4.14 2.57
CA LEU A 136 7.70 -4.67 1.41
C LEU A 136 8.02 -6.14 1.11
N LEU A 137 9.25 -6.62 1.36
CA LEU A 137 9.58 -8.05 1.24
C LEU A 137 8.84 -8.86 2.30
N ALA A 138 8.80 -8.37 3.54
CA ALA A 138 8.07 -9.02 4.62
C ALA A 138 6.56 -9.05 4.35
N VAL A 139 5.98 -7.97 3.80
CA VAL A 139 4.57 -7.93 3.38
C VAL A 139 4.28 -9.01 2.34
N MET A 140 5.09 -9.11 1.28
CA MET A 140 4.89 -10.16 0.26
C MET A 140 4.94 -11.55 0.88
N ALA A 141 5.94 -11.83 1.73
CA ALA A 141 6.07 -13.12 2.39
C ALA A 141 4.87 -13.46 3.30
N VAL A 142 4.38 -12.49 4.07
CA VAL A 142 3.21 -12.66 4.94
C VAL A 142 1.96 -12.94 4.10
N ILE A 143 1.71 -12.17 3.05
CA ILE A 143 0.53 -12.35 2.19
C ILE A 143 0.62 -13.69 1.44
N ASP A 144 1.80 -14.07 0.93
CA ASP A 144 1.99 -15.37 0.28
C ASP A 144 1.69 -16.53 1.23
N VAL A 145 2.13 -16.47 2.48
CA VAL A 145 1.81 -17.48 3.50
C VAL A 145 0.31 -17.51 3.78
N LEU A 146 -0.30 -16.34 4.02
CA LEU A 146 -1.71 -16.27 4.37
C LEU A 146 -2.61 -16.72 3.22
N THR A 147 -2.24 -16.41 1.97
CA THR A 147 -3.04 -16.81 0.80
C THR A 147 -2.79 -18.27 0.39
N ASN A 148 -1.59 -18.82 0.59
CA ASN A 148 -1.30 -20.24 0.33
C ASN A 148 -1.84 -21.18 1.42
N ALA A 149 -1.96 -20.72 2.68
CA ALA A 149 -2.51 -21.51 3.77
C ALA A 149 -3.97 -21.95 3.54
N TYR A 150 -4.73 -21.22 2.71
CA TYR A 150 -6.10 -21.59 2.33
C TYR A 150 -6.20 -22.61 1.19
N PHE A 151 -5.07 -22.99 0.56
CA PHE A 151 -5.04 -24.00 -0.51
C PHE A 151 -4.40 -25.33 -0.08
N ALA A 152 -3.95 -25.46 1.17
CA ALA A 152 -3.53 -26.76 1.70
C ALA A 152 -4.78 -27.60 2.03
N PRO A 153 -4.99 -28.77 1.40
CA PRO A 153 -6.08 -29.66 1.79
C PRO A 153 -5.77 -30.17 3.20
N THR A 154 -6.69 -29.89 4.14
CA THR A 154 -6.77 -30.56 5.45
C THR A 154 -7.06 -32.04 5.28
#